data_AF-A0A522DUV4-F1
#
_entry.id   AF-A0A522DUV4-F1
#
_cell.length_a   1.000
_cell.length_b   1.000
_cell.length_c   1.000
_cell.angle_alpha   90.00
_cell.angle_beta   90.00
_cell.angle_gamma   90.00
#
_symmetry.space_group_name_H-M   'P 1'
#
loop_
_entity.id
_entity.type
_entity.pdbx_description
1 polymer ?
#
loop_
_entity_poly.entity_id
_entity_poly.type
_entity_poly.pdbx_seq_one_letter_code
_entity_poly.pdbx_strand_id
1 'polypeptide(L)' 'MEPATRGLWERRILVEAIVAHPLDAVFPYLCDPVRWREFAPAAEFREQLDEGPPRVGTKWRATDRIGPFRIHFVDELA' A
#
# COMPACT_ATOMS: atom_id res chain seq x y z
N MET A 1 -32.67 20.76 -5.49
CA MET A 1 -31.40 20.65 -4.75
C MET A 1 -30.55 19.62 -5.44
N GLU A 2 -29.51 20.05 -6.16
CA GLU A 2 -28.47 19.13 -6.64
C GLU A 2 -27.67 18.59 -5.45
N PRO A 3 -27.26 17.31 -5.44
CA PRO A 3 -26.35 16.80 -4.42
C PRO A 3 -24.96 17.42 -4.64
N ALA A 4 -24.39 17.94 -3.56
CA ALA A 4 -23.07 18.56 -3.53
C ALA A 4 -21.97 17.60 -4.04
N THR A 5 -21.28 18.04 -5.09
CA THR A 5 -19.89 17.78 -5.48
C THR A 5 -19.17 16.58 -4.86
N ARG A 6 -19.02 15.54 -5.68
CA ARG A 6 -18.26 14.29 -5.53
C ARG A 6 -16.72 14.45 -5.37
N GLY A 7 -16.21 15.64 -5.01
CA GLY A 7 -14.79 16.00 -5.13
C GLY A 7 -14.08 16.42 -3.83
N LEU A 8 -14.72 16.29 -2.66
CA LEU A 8 -14.23 16.92 -1.42
C LEU A 8 -13.13 16.15 -0.66
N TRP A 9 -12.73 14.96 -1.12
CA TRP A 9 -11.86 14.07 -0.34
C TRP A 9 -10.64 13.52 -1.09
N GLU A 10 -10.38 13.97 -2.31
CA GLU A 10 -9.16 13.59 -3.03
C GLU A 10 -8.03 14.57 -2.68
N ARG A 11 -7.07 14.10 -1.88
CA ARG A 11 -5.80 14.81 -1.68
C ARG A 11 -4.67 13.94 -2.19
N ARG A 12 -3.89 14.47 -3.13
CA ARG A 12 -2.63 13.84 -3.55
C ARG A 12 -1.54 14.22 -2.55
N ILE A 13 -0.99 13.22 -1.88
CA ILE A 13 0.18 13.37 -1.03
C ILE A 13 1.36 12.75 -1.79
N LEU A 14 2.46 13.51 -1.94
CA LEU A 14 3.71 13.04 -2.52
C LEU A 14 4.78 13.03 -1.41
N VAL A 15 5.52 11.93 -1.31
CA VAL A 15 6.68 11.80 -0.43
C VAL A 15 7.86 11.38 -1.30
N GLU A 16 8.95 12.15 -1.22
CA GLU A 16 10.21 11.85 -1.91
C GLU A 16 11.29 11.61 -0.86
N ALA A 17 12.09 10.56 -1.06
CA ALA A 17 13.20 10.21 -0.19
C ALA A 17 14.39 9.73 -1.02
N ILE A 18 15.60 10.05 -0.56
CA ILE A 18 16.83 9.56 -1.17
C ILE A 18 17.27 8.32 -0.39
N VAL A 19 17.38 7.20 -1.09
CA VAL A 19 17.94 5.96 -0.54
C VAL A 19 19.34 5.77 -1.11
N ALA A 20 20.36 5.76 -0.24
CA ALA A 20 21.76 5.61 -0.63
C ALA A 20 22.12 4.15 -0.97
N HIS A 21 21.36 3.52 -1.87
CA HIS A 21 21.57 2.14 -2.33
C HIS A 21 21.31 2.00 -3.84
N PRO A 22 21.92 0.99 -4.49
CA PRO A 22 21.65 0.67 -5.89
C PRO A 22 20.18 0.37 -6.18
N LEU A 23 19.70 0.78 -7.36
CA LEU A 23 18.30 0.63 -7.77
C LEU A 23 17.86 -0.85 -7.86
N ASP A 24 18.75 -1.72 -8.33
CA ASP A 24 18.54 -3.17 -8.43
C ASP A 24 18.39 -3.85 -7.06
N ALA A 25 18.87 -3.24 -5.99
CA ALA A 25 18.59 -3.67 -4.62
C ALA A 25 17.28 -3.06 -4.08
N VAL A 26 17.07 -1.76 -4.32
CA VAL A 26 15.94 -1.01 -3.74
C VAL A 26 14.61 -1.38 -4.39
N PHE A 27 14.55 -1.44 -5.73
CA PHE A 27 13.28 -1.64 -6.43
C PHE A 27 12.64 -3.00 -6.11
N PRO A 28 13.33 -4.15 -6.20
CA PRO A 28 12.75 -5.44 -5.86
C PRO A 28 12.29 -5.54 -4.40
N TYR A 29 12.99 -4.84 -3.49
CA TYR A 29 12.64 -4.81 -2.07
C TYR A 29 11.35 -4.02 -1.81
N LEU A 30 11.19 -2.84 -2.43
CA LEU A 30 10.02 -1.98 -2.25
C LEU A 30 8.79 -2.47 -3.01
N CYS A 31 8.96 -3.11 -4.18
CA CYS A 31 7.85 -3.57 -5.00
C CYS A 31 7.22 -4.89 -4.53
N ASP A 32 7.82 -5.57 -3.55
CA ASP A 32 7.31 -6.82 -2.98
C ASP A 32 6.32 -6.53 -1.84
N PRO A 33 5.00 -6.76 -2.03
CA PRO A 33 4.01 -6.44 -1.01
C PRO A 33 4.19 -7.25 0.28
N VAL A 34 4.84 -8.42 0.22
CA VAL A 34 5.09 -9.25 1.42
C VAL A 34 6.08 -8.56 2.36
N ARG A 35 7.00 -7.75 1.81
CA ARG A 35 8.05 -7.06 2.57
C ARG A 35 7.63 -5.72 3.15
N TRP A 36 6.44 -5.21 2.81
CA TRP A 36 6.03 -3.87 3.25
C TRP A 36 6.06 -3.70 4.77
N ARG A 37 5.79 -4.78 5.53
CA ARG A 37 5.88 -4.78 7.00
C ARG A 37 7.29 -4.51 7.54
N GLU A 38 8.32 -4.72 6.72
CA GLU A 38 9.73 -4.53 7.09
C GLU A 38 10.14 -3.05 7.07
N PHE A 39 9.45 -2.21 6.28
CA PHE A 39 9.85 -0.80 6.08
C PHE A 39 8.72 0.22 6.20
N ALA A 40 7.44 -0.19 6.12
CA ALA A 40 6.29 0.67 6.29
C ALA A 40 5.68 0.43 7.69
N PRO A 41 5.93 1.30 8.68
CA PRO A 41 5.53 1.06 10.07
C PRO A 41 4.02 0.92 10.28
N ALA A 42 3.22 1.47 9.36
CA ALA A 42 1.77 1.35 9.39
C ALA A 42 1.31 -0.06 8.99
N ALA A 43 2.04 -0.77 8.11
CA ALA A 43 1.63 -2.07 7.57
C ALA A 43 1.76 -3.17 8.64
N GLU A 44 0.66 -3.44 9.35
CA GLU A 44 0.64 -4.41 10.44
C GLU A 44 0.45 -5.84 9.94
N PHE A 45 -0.33 -6.05 8.89
CA PHE A 45 -0.63 -7.36 8.31
C PHE A 45 -0.85 -7.25 6.80
N ARG A 46 -0.42 -8.27 6.06
CA ARG A 46 -0.68 -8.38 4.62
C ARG A 46 -0.67 -9.85 4.21
N GLU A 47 -1.70 -10.24 3.46
CA GLU A 47 -1.90 -11.61 2.97
C GLU A 47 -2.51 -11.58 1.58
N GLN A 48 -1.99 -12.42 0.68
CA GLN A 48 -2.51 -12.56 -0.68
C GLN A 48 -3.81 -13.38 -0.65
N LEU A 49 -4.84 -12.90 -1.34
CA LEU A 49 -6.13 -13.60 -1.45
C LEU A 49 -6.20 -14.51 -2.67
N ASP A 50 -5.49 -14.17 -3.75
CA ASP A 50 -5.46 -14.97 -4.97
C ASP A 50 -4.38 -16.05 -4.90
N GLU A 51 -4.57 -17.14 -5.63
CA GLU A 51 -3.57 -18.21 -5.76
C GLU A 51 -2.45 -17.85 -6.74
N GLY A 52 -1.27 -18.43 -6.49
CA GLY A 52 -0.08 -18.31 -7.35
C GLY A 52 0.78 -17.07 -7.08
N PRO A 53 1.79 -16.81 -7.92
CA PRO A 53 2.66 -15.64 -7.75
C PRO A 53 1.90 -14.31 -7.91
N PRO A 54 2.27 -13.26 -7.15
CA PRO A 54 1.73 -11.92 -7.31
C PRO A 54 1.88 -11.39 -8.75
N ARG A 55 0.84 -10.71 -9.24
CA ARG A 55 0.83 -9.98 -10.51
C ARG A 55 -0.05 -8.73 -10.38
N VAL A 56 0.01 -7.83 -11.35
CA VAL A 56 -0.92 -6.70 -11.42
C VAL A 56 -2.36 -7.22 -11.37
N GLY A 57 -3.18 -6.62 -10.51
CA GLY A 57 -4.55 -7.03 -10.20
C GLY A 57 -4.68 -8.10 -9.11
N THR A 58 -3.59 -8.63 -8.56
CA THR A 58 -3.65 -9.56 -7.42
C THR A 58 -4.28 -8.87 -6.21
N LYS A 59 -5.27 -9.54 -5.59
CA LYS A 59 -5.96 -9.06 -4.41
C LYS A 59 -5.22 -9.40 -3.12
N TRP A 60 -5.21 -8.44 -2.20
CA TRP A 60 -4.61 -8.59 -0.89
C TRP A 60 -5.57 -8.16 0.21
N ARG A 61 -5.51 -8.86 1.33
CA ARG A 61 -6.09 -8.41 2.59
C ARG A 61 -4.97 -7.78 3.41
N ALA A 62 -5.22 -6.57 3.90
CA ALA A 62 -4.24 -5.82 4.68
C ALA A 62 -4.84 -5.25 5.96
N THR A 63 -3.96 -4.94 6.90
CA THR A 63 -4.29 -4.12 8.06
C THR A 63 -3.22 -3.09 8.29
N ASP A 64 -3.64 -1.83 8.35
CA ASP A 64 -2.77 -0.72 8.71
C ASP A 64 -3.09 -0.22 10.12
N ARG A 65 -2.06 0.22 10.83
CA ARG A 65 -2.16 0.92 12.10
C ARG A 65 -1.65 2.34 11.97
N ILE A 66 -2.57 3.30 12.01
CA ILE A 66 -2.28 4.73 11.88
C ILE A 66 -2.72 5.42 13.18
N GLY A 67 -1.75 5.70 14.05
CA GLY A 67 -2.04 6.20 15.39
C GLY A 67 -2.92 5.22 16.17
N PRO A 68 -4.06 5.66 16.75
CA PRO A 68 -4.98 4.78 17.47
C PRO A 68 -5.87 3.93 16.56
N PHE A 69 -5.86 4.17 15.24
CA PHE A 69 -6.77 3.55 14.30
C PHE A 69 -6.17 2.29 13.69
N ARG A 70 -6.99 1.24 13.62
CA ARG A 70 -6.70 0.01 12.89
C ARG A 70 -7.64 -0.06 11.69
N ILE A 71 -7.07 -0.11 10.49
CA ILE A 71 -7.79 -0.04 9.22
C ILE A 71 -7.65 -1.39 8.53
N HIS A 72 -8.77 -2.07 8.31
CA HIS A 72 -8.80 -3.34 7.58
C HIS A 72 -9.35 -3.10 6.19
N PHE A 73 -8.64 -3.57 5.16
CA PHE A 73 -9.02 -3.33 3.78
C PHE A 73 -8.59 -4.47 2.86
N VAL A 74 -9.21 -4.48 1.69
CA VAL A 74 -8.79 -5.28 0.54
C VAL A 74 -8.36 -4.30 -0.54
N ASP A 75 -7.16 -4.50 -1.08
CA ASP A 75 -6.63 -3.74 -2.21
C ASP A 75 -6.25 -4.67 -3.37
N GLU A 76 -5.98 -4.06 -4.52
CA GLU A 76 -5.43 -4.72 -5.70
C GLU A 76 -4.05 -4.13 -5.99
N LEU A 77 -3.10 -5.00 -6.34
CA LEU A 77 -1.77 -4.57 -6.75
C LEU A 77 -1.86 -3.81 -8.08
N ALA A 78 -1.55 -2.51 -8.05
CA ALA A 78 -1.55 -1.63 -9.21
C ALA A 78 -0.26 -1.72 -10.05
#